data_AF-A0A366E0E7-F1
#
_entry.id   AF-A0A366E0E7-F1
#
_cell.length_a   1.000
_cell.length_b   1.000
_cell.length_c   1.000
_cell.angle_alpha   90.00
_cell.angle_beta   90.00
_cell.angle_gamma   90.00
#
_symmetry.space_group_name_H-M   'P 1'
#
loop_
_entity.id
_entity.type
_entity.pdbx_description
1 polymer ?
#
loop_
_entity_poly.entity_id
_entity_poly.type
_entity_poly.pdbx_seq_one_letter_code
_entity_poly.pdbx_strand_id
1 'polypeptide(L)' 'MGNEINKKIKDKLINLSNIIRAEQRELLIEAANFNSMPNKSLLRQIAELELNITAIDNTIAEYEEE' A
#
# COMPACT_ATOMS: atom_id res chain seq x y z
N MET A 1 -18.23 -19.38 -12.07
CA MET A 1 -18.29 -17.91 -12.15
C MET A 1 -17.66 -17.22 -10.93
N GLY A 2 -17.91 -17.64 -9.68
CA GLY A 2 -17.32 -17.01 -8.48
C GLY A 2 -15.78 -16.94 -8.46
N ASN A 3 -15.10 -18.03 -8.85
CA ASN A 3 -13.63 -18.11 -8.81
C ASN A 3 -12.94 -17.11 -9.79
N GLU A 4 -13.54 -16.84 -10.95
CA GLU A 4 -13.01 -15.86 -11.90
C GLU A 4 -13.19 -14.41 -11.41
N ILE A 5 -14.28 -14.14 -10.70
CA ILE A 5 -14.55 -12.82 -10.09
C ILE A 5 -13.55 -12.58 -8.95
N ASN A 6 -13.35 -13.55 -8.06
CA ASN A 6 -12.38 -13.47 -6.96
C ASN A 6 -10.97 -13.23 -7.48
N LYS A 7 -10.56 -13.94 -8.54
CA LYS A 7 -9.27 -13.71 -9.21
C LYS A 7 -9.13 -12.27 -9.73
N LYS A 8 -10.14 -11.75 -10.43
CA LYS A 8 -10.11 -10.36 -10.94
C LYS A 8 -10.05 -9.32 -9.84
N ILE A 9 -10.70 -9.56 -8.70
CA ILE A 9 -10.64 -8.66 -7.54
C ILE A 9 -9.23 -8.72 -6.93
N LYS A 10 -8.68 -9.91 -6.73
CA LYS A 10 -7.31 -10.10 -6.24
C LYS A 10 -6.28 -9.37 -7.11
N ASP A 11 -6.36 -9.52 -8.44
CA ASP A 11 -5.45 -8.84 -9.37
C ASP A 11 -5.53 -7.31 -9.24
N LYS A 12 -6.74 -6.75 -9.03
CA LYS A 12 -6.93 -5.31 -8.79
C LYS A 12 -6.34 -4.86 -7.46
N LEU A 13 -6.49 -5.66 -6.40
CA LEU A 13 -5.92 -5.37 -5.08
C LEU A 13 -4.39 -5.37 -5.13
N ILE A 14 -3.79 -6.35 -5.81
CA ILE A 14 -2.33 -6.40 -6.03
C ILE A 14 -1.86 -5.14 -6.77
N ASN A 15 -2.56 -4.76 -7.85
CA ASN A 15 -2.21 -3.55 -8.59
C ASN A 15 -2.32 -2.28 -7.73
N LEU A 16 -3.39 -2.18 -6.91
CA LEU A 16 -3.56 -1.06 -5.99
C LEU A 16 -2.45 -1.00 -4.94
N SER A 17 -2.12 -2.13 -4.31
CA SER A 17 -1.03 -2.23 -3.33
C SER A 17 0.31 -1.78 -3.93
N ASN A 18 0.59 -2.16 -5.19
CA ASN A 18 1.80 -1.73 -5.89
C ASN A 18 1.85 -0.22 -6.16
N ILE A 19 0.72 0.40 -6.52
CA ILE A 19 0.63 1.85 -6.72
C ILE A 19 0.89 2.59 -5.41
N ILE A 20 0.25 2.17 -4.32
CA ILE A 20 0.40 2.80 -3.00
C ILE A 20 1.84 2.64 -2.48
N ARG A 21 2.48 1.48 -2.68
CA ARG A 21 3.91 1.27 -2.36
C ARG A 21 4.83 2.19 -3.16
N ALA A 22 4.52 2.46 -4.43
CA ALA A 22 5.30 3.39 -5.23
C ALA A 22 5.22 4.81 -4.68
N GLU A 23 4.02 5.28 -4.34
CA GLU A 23 3.80 6.59 -3.71
C GLU A 23 4.50 6.70 -2.35
N GLN A 24 4.35 5.68 -1.49
CA GLN A 24 5.04 5.65 -0.20
C GLN A 24 6.56 5.73 -0.36
N ARG A 25 7.12 5.03 -1.37
CA ARG A 25 8.56 5.08 -1.66
C ARG A 25 9.01 6.47 -2.07
N GLU A 26 8.22 7.19 -2.87
CA GLU A 26 8.52 8.58 -3.23
C GLU A 26 8.56 9.49 -2.00
N LEU A 27 7.57 9.36 -1.10
CA LEU A 27 7.54 10.11 0.15
C LEU A 27 8.70 9.75 1.10
N LEU A 28 9.11 8.49 1.14
CA LEU A 28 10.29 8.05 1.91
C LEU A 28 11.58 8.65 1.35
N ILE A 29 11.71 8.73 0.02
CA ILE A 29 12.85 9.39 -0.63
C ILE A 29 12.83 10.90 -0.33
N GLU A 30 11.68 11.54 -0.41
CA GLU A 30 11.51 12.95 -0.04
C GLU A 30 11.93 13.16 1.42
N ALA A 31 11.43 12.34 2.35
CA ALA A 31 11.77 12.38 3.76
C ALA A 31 13.27 12.20 4.00
N ALA A 32 13.91 11.27 3.29
CA ALA A 32 15.35 11.03 3.39
C ALA A 32 16.21 12.20 2.89
N ASN A 33 15.69 13.03 1.99
CA ASN A 33 16.38 14.20 1.46
C ASN A 33 16.29 15.43 2.38
N PHE A 34 15.52 15.37 3.49
CA PHE A 34 15.55 16.44 4.49
C PHE A 34 16.86 16.40 5.28
N ASN A 35 17.57 17.54 5.34
CA ASN A 35 18.75 17.73 6.20
C ASN A 35 18.42 17.76 7.71
N SER A 36 17.14 17.62 8.07
CA SER A 36 16.58 17.62 9.42
C SER A 36 15.44 16.62 9.51
N MET A 37 14.87 16.42 10.71
CA MET A 37 13.73 15.50 10.86
C MET A 37 12.58 15.94 9.93
N PRO A 38 12.02 15.03 9.11
CA PRO A 38 10.90 15.34 8.23
C PRO A 38 9.72 15.92 9.03
N ASN A 39 8.95 16.81 8.40
CA ASN A 39 7.82 17.41 9.09
C ASN A 39 6.79 16.31 9.49
N LYS A 40 6.06 16.55 10.59
CA LYS A 40 5.09 15.57 11.12
C LYS A 40 3.98 15.19 10.13
N SER A 41 3.67 16.07 9.15
CA SER A 41 2.67 15.80 8.12
C SER A 41 3.15 14.72 7.15
N LEU A 42 4.40 14.79 6.71
CA LEU A 42 5.01 13.83 5.80
C LEU A 42 5.12 12.44 6.45
N LEU A 43 5.58 12.38 7.70
CA LEU A 43 5.63 11.11 8.45
C LEU A 43 4.25 10.50 8.64
N ARG A 44 3.23 11.34 8.88
CA ARG A 44 1.85 10.88 8.99
C ARG A 44 1.32 10.31 7.68
N GLN A 45 1.59 10.95 6.54
CA GLN A 45 1.20 10.44 5.21
C GLN A 45 1.85 9.08 4.93
N ILE A 46 3.15 8.93 5.20
CA ILE A 46 3.86 7.66 5.04
C ILE A 46 3.21 6.55 5.88
N ALA A 47 2.85 6.85 7.14
CA ALA A 47 2.18 5.91 8.03
C ALA A 47 0.76 5.55 7.58
N GLU A 48 -0.01 6.52 7.06
CA GLU A 48 -1.34 6.27 6.51
C GLU A 48 -1.26 5.35 5.27
N LEU A 49 -0.27 5.54 4.39
CA LEU A 49 -0.04 4.65 3.25
C LEU A 49 0.36 3.23 3.71
N GLU A 50 1.19 3.09 4.75
CA GLU A 50 1.59 1.78 5.29
C GLU A 50 0.38 0.99 5.83
N LEU A 51 -0.52 1.68 6.54
CA LEU A 51 -1.76 1.07 7.04
C LEU A 51 -2.65 0.60 5.89
N ASN A 52 -2.75 1.38 4.82
CA ASN A 52 -3.53 1.00 3.64
C ASN A 52 -2.94 -0.21 2.91
N ILE A 53 -1.60 -0.25 2.74
CA ILE A 53 -0.90 -1.41 2.17
C ILE A 53 -1.20 -2.66 3.00
N THR A 54 -1.05 -2.56 4.32
CA THR A 54 -1.30 -3.68 5.24
C THR A 54 -2.72 -4.19 5.15
N ALA A 55 -3.72 -3.28 5.10
CA ALA A 55 -5.11 -3.67 4.94
C ALA A 55 -5.36 -4.42 3.62
N ILE A 56 -4.78 -3.95 2.52
CA ILE A 56 -4.91 -4.59 1.20
C ILE A 56 -4.23 -5.97 1.21
N ASP A 57 -3.03 -6.08 1.76
CA ASP A 57 -2.29 -7.33 1.83
C ASP A 57 -3.04 -8.39 2.65
N ASN A 58 -3.65 -7.98 3.77
CA ASN A 58 -4.51 -8.87 4.56
C ASN A 58 -5.72 -9.36 3.75
N THR A 59 -6.40 -8.47 3.02
CA THR A 59 -7.52 -8.86 2.15
C THR A 59 -7.07 -9.79 1.02
N ILE A 60 -5.88 -9.58 0.46
CA ILE A 60 -5.31 -10.50 -0.55
C ILE A 60 -5.06 -11.89 0.04
N ALA A 61 -4.53 -11.96 1.26
CA ALA A 61 -4.27 -13.22 1.96
C ALA A 61 -5.58 -13.99 2.24
N GLU A 62 -6.66 -13.29 2.62
CA GLU A 62 -7.99 -13.91 2.77
C GLU A 62 -8.46 -14.59 1.47
N TYR A 63 -8.16 -14.00 0.30
CA TYR A 63 -8.44 -14.63 -1.00
C TYR A 63 -7.50 -15.80 -1.37
N GLU A 64 -6.42 -16.05 -0.62
CA GLU A 64 -5.51 -17.20 -0.80
C GLU A 64 -5.87 -18.39 0.09
N GLU A 65 -6.60 -18.16 1.17
CA GLU A 65 -7.04 -19.19 2.12
C GLU A 65 -8.40 -19.84 1.73
N GLU A 66 -9.12 -19.26 0.75
CA GLU A 66 -10.37 -19.79 0.14
C GLU A 66 -10.13 -20.71 -1.07
#